data_AF-A0A9D8AUL5-F1
#
_entry.id   AF-A0A9D8AUL5-F1
#
_cell.length_a   1.000
_cell.length_b   1.000
_cell.length_c   1.000
_cell.angle_alpha   90.00
_cell.angle_beta   90.00
_cell.angle_gamma   90.00
#
_symmetry.space_group_name_H-M   'P 1'
#
loop_
_entity.id
_entity.type
_entity.pdbx_description
1 polymer ?
#
loop_
_entity_poly.entity_id
_entity_poly.type
_entity_poly.pdbx_seq_one_letter_code
_entity_poly.pdbx_strand_id
1 'polypeptide(L)'
;MRRESRPEKASIEEYNLKIGESALLERSSSGRQVYVVYAGMPSERVFSLAVTSSPDGHTGGYNLYLPATQRIVQLEESRLDVLHVTPEGIVFRCAGSRGE
;
A
#
# COMPACT_ATOMS: atom_id res chain seq x y z
N MET A 1 -14.30 37.69 -3.97
CA MET A 1 -13.19 36.77 -4.31
C MET A 1 -13.38 35.46 -3.56
N ARG A 2 -13.92 34.43 -4.22
CA ARG A 2 -14.01 33.08 -3.65
C ARG A 2 -12.69 32.39 -3.94
N ARG A 3 -11.97 31.94 -2.91
CA ARG A 3 -10.74 31.17 -3.04
C ARG A 3 -11.11 29.82 -3.65
N GLU A 4 -10.67 29.57 -4.87
CA GLU A 4 -10.71 28.24 -5.48
C GLU A 4 -9.70 27.37 -4.73
N SER A 5 -10.19 26.46 -3.89
CA SER A 5 -9.37 25.40 -3.31
C SER A 5 -8.82 24.56 -4.46
N ARG A 6 -7.53 24.72 -4.76
CA ARG A 6 -6.84 23.85 -5.72
C ARG A 6 -6.90 22.42 -5.17
N PRO A 7 -7.29 21.41 -5.97
CA PRO A 7 -7.10 20.03 -5.57
C PRO A 7 -5.60 19.80 -5.42
N GLU A 8 -5.19 19.49 -4.20
CA GLU A 8 -3.85 19.02 -3.87
C GLU A 8 -3.57 17.80 -4.75
N LYS A 9 -2.52 17.87 -5.57
CA LYS A 9 -2.14 16.76 -6.44
C LYS A 9 -1.73 15.60 -5.54
N ALA A 10 -2.54 14.56 -5.46
CA ALA A 10 -2.14 13.28 -4.91
C ALA A 10 -0.83 12.86 -5.60
N SER A 11 0.27 12.80 -4.84
CA SER A 11 1.54 12.31 -5.34
C SER A 11 1.43 10.79 -5.50
N ILE A 12 1.55 10.32 -6.74
CA ILE A 12 1.67 8.89 -7.02
C ILE A 12 3.11 8.51 -6.75
N GLU A 13 3.32 7.63 -5.78
CA GLU A 13 4.64 7.08 -5.44
C GLU A 13 4.76 5.65 -5.98
N GLU A 14 5.95 5.29 -6.45
CA GLU A 14 6.28 3.94 -6.92
C GLU A 14 7.18 3.26 -5.89
N TYR A 15 6.81 2.03 -5.54
CA TYR A 15 7.51 1.21 -4.56
C TYR A 15 8.02 -0.06 -5.24
N ASN A 16 9.23 -0.45 -4.88
CA ASN A 16 9.84 -1.71 -5.28
C ASN A 16 10.30 -2.41 -4.00
N LEU A 17 9.57 -3.46 -3.62
CA LEU A 17 9.81 -4.19 -2.38
C LEU A 17 10.29 -5.60 -2.70
N LYS A 18 11.36 -6.03 -2.05
CA LYS A 18 11.75 -7.44 -1.95
C LYS A 18 10.98 -8.13 -0.82
N ILE A 19 11.09 -9.45 -0.75
CA ILE A 19 10.48 -10.23 0.34
C ILE A 19 10.95 -9.68 1.70
N GLY A 20 10.00 -9.38 2.58
CA GLY A 20 10.23 -8.84 3.92
C GLY A 20 10.42 -7.32 3.97
N GLU A 21 10.55 -6.63 2.82
CA GLU A 21 10.62 -5.18 2.79
C GLU A 21 9.23 -4.55 2.92
N SER A 22 9.19 -3.37 3.54
CA SER A 22 7.95 -2.67 3.87
C SER A 22 7.88 -1.27 3.25
N ALA A 23 6.69 -0.85 2.85
CA ALA A 23 6.37 0.53 2.49
C ALA A 23 5.32 1.13 3.43
N LEU A 24 5.49 2.40 3.80
CA LEU A 24 4.44 3.20 4.45
C LEU A 24 3.55 3.77 3.34
N LEU A 25 2.29 3.35 3.30
CA LEU A 25 1.34 3.77 2.26
C LEU A 25 0.58 5.03 2.65
N GLU A 26 0.24 5.14 3.93
CA GLU A 26 -0.58 6.23 4.46
C GLU A 26 -0.08 6.64 5.82
N ARG A 27 -0.07 7.95 6.05
CA ARG A 27 0.07 8.56 7.37
C ARG A 27 -1.00 9.65 7.50
N SER A 28 -1.94 9.45 8.42
CA SER A 28 -2.94 10.47 8.74
C SER A 28 -2.41 11.44 9.81
N SER A 29 -3.02 12.62 9.88
CA SER A 29 -2.77 13.59 10.96
C SER A 29 -3.23 13.10 12.34
N SER A 30 -4.13 12.11 12.40
CA SER A 30 -4.52 11.43 13.65
C SER A 30 -3.47 10.42 14.15
N GLY A 31 -2.37 10.22 13.42
CA GLY A 31 -1.30 9.29 13.79
C GLY A 31 -1.51 7.86 13.28
N ARG A 32 -2.58 7.60 12.53
CA ARG A 32 -2.79 6.30 11.86
C ARG A 32 -1.71 6.10 10.81
N GLN A 33 -1.11 4.91 10.80
CA GLN A 33 -0.13 4.50 9.80
C GLN A 33 -0.54 3.17 9.20
N VAL A 34 -0.44 3.07 7.87
CA VAL A 34 -0.68 1.83 7.12
C VAL A 34 0.62 1.43 6.46
N TYR A 35 1.15 0.27 6.85
CA TYR A 35 2.31 -0.33 6.23
C TYR A 35 1.90 -1.58 5.45
N VAL A 36 2.58 -1.80 4.34
CA VAL A 36 2.51 -3.05 3.57
C VAL A 36 3.89 -3.69 3.53
N VAL A 37 3.94 -5.00 3.71
CA VAL A 37 5.15 -5.82 3.57
C VAL A 37 4.92 -6.83 2.46
N TYR A 38 5.89 -6.96 1.56
CA TYR A 38 5.82 -8.03 0.58
C TYR A 38 6.22 -9.36 1.22
N ALA A 39 5.27 -10.29 1.33
CA ALA A 39 5.49 -11.59 1.99
C ALA A 39 5.88 -12.71 1.02
N GLY A 40 6.12 -12.38 -0.25
CA GLY A 40 6.52 -13.34 -1.28
C GLY A 40 5.35 -14.04 -1.98
N MET A 41 5.67 -15.08 -2.74
CA MET A 41 4.69 -15.90 -3.47
C MET A 41 4.60 -17.31 -2.88
N PRO A 42 3.54 -17.66 -2.12
CA PRO A 42 3.35 -19.04 -1.64
C PRO A 42 3.15 -20.06 -2.78
N SER A 43 2.78 -19.59 -3.98
CA SER A 43 2.78 -20.38 -5.21
C SER A 43 2.96 -19.45 -6.41
N GLU A 44 3.33 -19.97 -7.59
CA GLU A 44 3.46 -19.15 -8.81
C GLU A 44 2.20 -18.36 -9.20
N ARG A 45 1.03 -18.73 -8.66
CA ARG A 45 -0.26 -18.09 -8.97
C ARG A 45 -0.75 -17.12 -7.92
N VAL A 46 -0.10 -17.06 -6.75
CA VAL A 46 -0.56 -16.28 -5.60
C VAL A 46 0.62 -15.54 -5.00
N PHE A 47 0.48 -14.24 -4.81
CA PHE A 47 1.40 -13.44 -4.01
C PHE A 47 0.75 -13.04 -2.70
N SER A 48 1.57 -12.70 -1.71
CA SER A 48 1.11 -12.33 -0.39
C SER A 48 1.62 -10.97 0.04
N LEU A 49 0.75 -10.21 0.70
CA LEU A 49 1.06 -8.95 1.36
C LEU A 49 0.66 -9.06 2.82
N ALA A 50 1.56 -8.71 3.74
CA ALA A 50 1.16 -8.45 5.12
C ALA A 50 0.84 -6.96 5.25
N VAL A 51 -0.33 -6.64 5.79
CA VAL A 51 -0.78 -5.28 6.02
C VAL A 51 -0.84 -5.06 7.51
N THR A 52 -0.22 -3.98 7.98
CA THR A 52 -0.34 -3.56 9.38
C THR A 52 -0.89 -2.14 9.41
N SER A 53 -1.99 -1.94 10.13
CA SER A 53 -2.53 -0.63 10.41
C SER A 53 -2.49 -0.36 11.90
N SER A 54 -2.22 0.90 12.26
CA SER A 54 -2.11 1.32 13.65
C SER A 54 -3.03 2.52 13.92
N PRO A 55 -4.35 2.32 13.99
CA PRO A 55 -5.26 3.35 14.49
C PRO A 55 -5.08 3.52 16.01
N ASP A 56 -4.84 4.75 16.46
CA ASP A 56 -4.98 5.18 17.86
C ASP A 56 -4.18 4.35 18.89
N GLY A 57 -2.99 3.88 18.53
CA GLY A 57 -2.10 3.11 19.42
C GLY A 57 -2.38 1.61 19.50
N HIS A 58 -3.36 1.10 18.75
CA HIS A 58 -3.59 -0.33 18.60
C HIS A 58 -3.07 -0.80 17.24
N THR A 59 -2.10 -1.73 17.23
CA THR A 59 -1.60 -2.32 16.00
C THR A 59 -2.41 -3.56 15.64
N GLY A 60 -3.12 -3.50 14.51
CA GLY A 60 -3.74 -4.64 13.86
C GLY A 60 -2.95 -5.06 12.63
N GLY A 61 -2.98 -6.34 12.28
CA GLY A 61 -2.34 -6.82 11.07
C GLY A 61 -3.03 -8.04 10.49
N TYR A 62 -3.02 -8.15 9.16
CA TYR A 62 -3.59 -9.28 8.44
C TYR A 62 -2.77 -9.58 7.19
N ASN A 63 -2.82 -10.84 6.76
CA ASN A 63 -2.20 -11.28 5.51
C ASN A 63 -3.24 -11.33 4.41
N LEU A 64 -2.87 -10.83 3.24
CA LEU A 64 -3.60 -10.98 2.00
C LEU A 64 -2.91 -12.03 1.12
N TYR A 65 -3.73 -12.80 0.43
CA TYR A 65 -3.31 -13.78 -0.57
C TYR A 65 -4.06 -13.46 -1.85
N LEU A 66 -3.33 -12.98 -2.86
CA LEU A 66 -3.89 -12.35 -4.05
C LEU A 66 -3.40 -13.10 -5.29
N PRO A 67 -4.23 -13.29 -6.33
CA PRO A 67 -3.77 -13.85 -7.60
C PRO A 67 -2.62 -13.02 -8.19
N ALA A 68 -1.58 -13.66 -8.73
CA ALA A 68 -0.43 -12.98 -9.37
C ALA A 68 -0.83 -12.12 -10.59
N THR A 69 -2.01 -12.37 -11.15
CA THR A 69 -2.62 -11.58 -12.23
C THR A 69 -3.36 -10.35 -11.74
N GLN A 70 -3.58 -10.20 -10.43
CA GLN A 70 -4.25 -9.03 -9.87
C GLN A 70 -3.38 -7.79 -10.05
N ARG A 71 -3.99 -6.73 -10.59
CA ARG A 71 -3.32 -5.45 -10.88
C ARG A 71 -3.75 -4.31 -9.99
N ILE A 72 -4.86 -4.47 -9.27
CA ILE A 72 -5.39 -3.45 -8.37
C ILE A 72 -5.68 -4.12 -7.03
N VAL A 73 -5.12 -3.57 -5.97
CA VAL A 73 -5.37 -3.99 -4.58
C VAL A 73 -5.88 -2.77 -3.82
N GLN A 74 -7.09 -2.88 -3.27
CA GLN A 74 -7.64 -1.85 -2.39
C GLN A 74 -7.29 -2.19 -0.95
N LEU A 75 -6.55 -1.31 -0.28
CA LEU A 75 -6.17 -1.42 1.13
C LEU A 75 -6.72 -0.22 1.88
N GLU A 76 -7.81 -0.42 2.64
CA GLU A 76 -8.45 0.69 3.37
C GLU A 76 -8.71 1.89 2.41
N GLU A 77 -8.11 3.05 2.66
CA GLU A 77 -8.22 4.27 1.84
C GLU A 77 -7.16 4.35 0.73
N SER A 78 -6.19 3.44 0.73
CA SER A 78 -5.10 3.35 -0.25
C SER A 78 -5.43 2.40 -1.41
N ARG A 79 -5.04 2.79 -2.62
CA ARG A 79 -5.12 1.95 -3.82
C ARG A 79 -3.73 1.67 -4.35
N LEU A 80 -3.43 0.38 -4.51
CA LEU A 80 -2.16 -0.11 -5.04
C LEU A 80 -2.40 -0.60 -6.46
N ASP A 81 -1.76 0.03 -7.43
CA ASP A 81 -1.69 -0.44 -8.81
C ASP A 81 -0.42 -1.29 -8.96
N VAL A 82 -0.58 -2.62 -8.93
CA VAL A 82 0.51 -3.60 -9.05
C VAL A 82 0.99 -3.65 -10.49
N LEU A 83 2.24 -3.26 -10.70
CA LEU A 83 2.88 -3.24 -12.02
C LEU A 83 3.52 -4.59 -12.34
N HIS A 84 4.23 -5.15 -11.37
CA HIS A 84 4.96 -6.40 -11.52
C HIS A 84 5.05 -7.14 -10.19
N VAL A 85 5.01 -8.48 -10.24
CA VAL A 85 5.22 -9.34 -9.07
C VAL A 85 5.96 -10.60 -9.50
N THR A 86 6.97 -10.96 -8.73
CA THR A 86 7.77 -12.19 -8.89
C THR A 86 7.97 -12.82 -7.52
N PRO A 87 8.44 -14.08 -7.43
CA PRO A 87 8.75 -14.68 -6.14
C PRO A 87 9.68 -13.81 -5.26
N GLU A 88 10.58 -13.03 -5.88
CA GLU A 88 11.60 -12.22 -5.20
C GLU A 88 11.15 -10.81 -4.83
N GLY A 89 10.15 -10.23 -5.52
CA GLY A 89 9.74 -8.85 -5.27
C GLY A 89 8.41 -8.44 -5.90
N ILE A 90 7.95 -7.25 -5.52
CA ILE A 90 6.76 -6.60 -6.06
C ILE A 90 7.06 -5.14 -6.37
N VAL A 91 6.54 -4.68 -7.51
CA VAL A 91 6.54 -3.27 -7.92
C VAL A 91 5.10 -2.80 -8.02
N PHE A 92 4.77 -1.72 -7.31
CA PHE A 92 3.43 -1.14 -7.34
C PHE A 92 3.48 0.39 -7.20
N ARG A 93 2.41 1.04 -7.66
CA ARG A 93 2.18 2.47 -7.42
C ARG A 93 1.08 2.64 -6.39
N CYS A 94 1.23 3.62 -5.53
CA CYS A 94 0.20 4.03 -4.59
C CYS A 94 -0.07 5.52 -4.74
N ALA A 95 -1.34 5.90 -4.79
CA ALA A 95 -1.72 7.29 -4.56
C ALA A 95 -1.70 7.51 -3.04
N GLY A 96 -0.64 8.12 -2.53
CA GLY A 96 -0.56 8.47 -1.11
C GLY A 96 -1.48 9.65 -0.81
N SER A 97 -2.39 9.49 0.14
CA SER A 97 -3.02 10.60 0.85
C SER A 97 -1.99 11.12 1.87
N ARG A 98 -1.23 12.16 1.50
CA ARG A 98 -0.51 12.95 2.52
C ARG A 98 -1.55 13.70 3.33
N GLY A 99 -1.83 13.23 4.55
CA GLY A 99 -2.53 14.07 5.52
C GLY A 99 -1.56 15.14 6.02
N GLU A 100 -1.81 16.40 5.65
CA GLU A 100 -1.27 17.57 6.36
C GLU A 100 -1.82 17.66 7.80
#